data_AF-A0A661FLF9-F1
#
_entry.id   AF-A0A661FLF9-F1
#
_cell.length_a   1.000
_cell.length_b   1.000
_cell.length_c   1.000
_cell.angle_alpha   90.00
_cell.angle_beta   90.00
_cell.angle_gamma   90.00
#
_symmetry.space_group_name_H-M   'P 1'
#
loop_
_entity.id
_entity.type
_entity.pdbx_description
1 polymer ?
#
loop_
_entity_poly.entity_id
_entity_poly.type
_entity_poly.pdbx_seq_one_letter_code
_entity_poly.pdbx_strand_id
1 'polypeptide(L)' 'MFSADQLIAHAVGDFLLQSEWMAREKTKRSLAALGPCLTYLLPCLLLTQYPYAIAIIGGTHFVIDRWHIAR' A
#
# COMPACT_ATOMS: atom_id res chain seq x y z
N MET A 1 12.95 12.36 1.03
CA MET A 1 12.50 12.41 2.44
C MET A 1 11.04 12.01 2.45
N PHE A 2 10.63 11.05 3.27
CA PHE A 2 9.20 10.76 3.46
C PHE A 2 8.57 11.89 4.28
N SER A 3 7.43 12.44 3.82
CA SER A 3 6.70 13.47 4.58
C SER A 3 5.79 12.86 5.64
N ALA A 4 5.41 13.64 6.65
CA ALA A 4 4.45 13.21 7.66
C ALA A 4 3.11 12.81 7.02
N ASP A 5 2.67 13.52 5.98
CA ASP A 5 1.43 13.22 5.25
C ASP A 5 1.48 11.84 4.58
N GLN A 6 2.64 11.45 4.04
CA GLN A 6 2.84 10.13 3.42
C GLN A 6 2.76 9.00 4.46
N LEU A 7 3.28 9.22 5.67
CA LEU A 7 3.18 8.25 6.77
C LEU A 7 1.73 8.09 7.25
N ILE A 8 1.00 9.20 7.36
CA ILE A 8 -0.42 9.16 7.74
C ILE A 8 -1.25 8.45 6.67
N ALA A 9 -1.05 8.79 5.40
CA ALA A 9 -1.66 8.11 4.26
C ALA A 9 -1.42 6.59 4.28
N HIS A 10 -0.19 6.19 4.61
CA HIS A 10 0.18 4.79 4.77
C HIS A 10 -0.56 4.12 5.93
N ALA A 11 -0.53 4.73 7.11
CA ALA A 11 -1.23 4.19 8.27
C ALA A 11 -2.75 4.08 8.05
N VAL A 12 -3.37 5.03 7.34
CA VAL A 12 -4.79 4.94 6.97
C VAL A 12 -5.04 3.75 6.03
N GLY A 13 -4.18 3.55 5.03
CA GLY A 13 -4.25 2.40 4.14
C GLY A 13 -4.18 1.07 4.88
N ASP A 14 -3.23 0.94 5.81
CA ASP A 14 -2.88 -0.32 6.48
C ASP A 14 -3.75 -0.66 7.70
N PHE A 15 -4.23 0.35 8.43
CA PHE A 15 -4.95 0.13 9.70
C PHE A 15 -6.44 0.47 9.65
N LEU A 16 -6.85 1.41 8.79
CA LEU A 16 -8.26 1.83 8.69
C LEU A 16 -8.98 1.16 7.52
N LEU A 17 -8.30 1.02 6.38
CA LEU A 17 -8.91 0.53 5.13
C LEU A 17 -8.60 -0.94 4.84
N GLN A 18 -7.52 -1.48 5.39
CA GLN A 18 -7.16 -2.89 5.23
C GLN A 18 -8.10 -3.79 6.03
N SER A 19 -8.66 -4.81 5.38
CA SER A 19 -9.50 -5.81 6.04
C SER A 19 -8.66 -6.94 6.62
N GLU A 20 -9.22 -7.66 7.59
CA GLU A 20 -8.61 -8.87 8.13
C GLU A 20 -8.22 -9.89 7.06
N TRP A 21 -9.06 -10.06 6.04
CA TRP A 21 -8.78 -11.01 4.95
C TRP A 21 -7.56 -10.59 4.15
N MET A 22 -7.43 -9.29 3.83
CA MET A 22 -6.25 -8.75 3.14
C MET A 22 -4.99 -8.99 3.97
N ALA A 23 -5.03 -8.64 5.26
CA ALA A 23 -3.90 -8.80 6.17
C ALA A 23 -3.40 -10.25 6.27
N ARG A 24 -4.32 -11.22 6.34
CA ARG A 24 -3.99 -12.64 6.52
C ARG A 24 -3.54 -13.34 5.25
N GLU A 25 -4.02 -12.88 4.09
CA GLU A 25 -3.88 -13.60 2.83
C GLU A 25 -2.95 -12.90 1.83
N LYS A 26 -2.49 -11.66 2.10
CA LYS A 26 -1.60 -10.89 1.20
C LYS A 26 -0.31 -11.62 0.81
N THR A 27 0.24 -12.46 1.69
CA THR A 27 1.43 -13.28 1.40
C THR A 27 1.14 -14.57 0.62
N LYS A 28 -0.13 -14.87 0.32
CA LYS A 28 -0.57 -16.11 -0.36
C LYS A 28 -1.30 -15.84 -1.67
N ARG A 29 -2.06 -14.75 -1.74
CA ARG A 29 -2.88 -14.40 -2.90
C ARG A 29 -2.57 -12.99 -3.38
N SER A 30 -2.29 -12.85 -4.67
CA SER A 30 -2.04 -11.55 -5.30
C SER A 30 -3.24 -10.61 -5.19
N LEU A 31 -4.47 -11.12 -5.24
CA LEU A 31 -5.67 -10.31 -5.01
C LEU A 31 -5.73 -9.72 -3.59
N ALA A 32 -5.29 -10.49 -2.60
CA ALA A 32 -5.24 -10.02 -1.22
C ALA A 32 -4.11 -9.00 -1.00
N ALA A 33 -3.01 -9.08 -1.75
CA ALA A 33 -1.93 -8.07 -1.73
C ALA A 33 -2.26 -6.80 -2.55
N LEU A 34 -3.13 -6.91 -3.56
CA LEU A 34 -3.61 -5.75 -4.32
C LEU A 34 -4.53 -4.85 -3.48
N GLY A 35 -5.33 -5.43 -2.58
CA GLY A 35 -6.21 -4.67 -1.70
C GLY A 35 -5.49 -3.57 -0.91
N PRO A 36 -4.50 -3.90 -0.05
CA PRO A 36 -3.69 -2.94 0.69
C PRO A 36 -2.98 -1.93 -0.23
N CYS A 37 -2.44 -2.42 -1.36
CA CYS A 37 -1.80 -1.57 -2.36
C CYS A 37 -2.76 -0.47 -2.87
N LEU A 38 -4.01 -0.83 -3.18
CA LEU A 38 -5.02 0.13 -3.65
C LEU A 38 -5.52 1.06 -2.53
N THR A 39 -5.70 0.55 -1.31
CA THR A 39 -6.14 1.38 -0.17
C THR A 39 -5.08 2.40 0.25
N TYR A 40 -3.80 2.08 0.09
CA TYR A 40 -2.70 3.04 0.27
C TYR A 40 -2.54 4.01 -0.92
N LEU A 41 -2.74 3.54 -2.15
CA LEU A 41 -2.64 4.38 -3.34
C LEU A 41 -3.70 5.48 -3.41
N LEU A 42 -4.91 5.23 -2.88
CA LEU A 42 -6.00 6.21 -2.85
C LEU A 42 -5.61 7.53 -2.13
N PRO A 43 -5.11 7.51 -0.88
CA PRO A 43 -4.53 8.69 -0.25
C PRO A 43 -3.33 9.28 -0.99
N CYS A 44 -2.45 8.45 -1.57
CA CYS A 44 -1.29 8.95 -2.32
C CYS A 44 -1.69 9.73 -3.57
N LEU A 45 -2.79 9.37 -4.25
CA LEU A 45 -3.33 10.14 -5.37
C LEU A 45 -3.72 11.56 -4.94
N LEU A 46 -4.15 11.77 -3.69
CA LEU A 46 -4.46 13.12 -3.19
C LEU A 46 -3.21 13.97 -2.93
N LEU A 47 -2.05 13.32 -2.73
CA LEU A 47 -0.78 13.99 -2.42
C LEU A 47 0.11 14.19 -3.66
N THR A 48 0.05 13.28 -4.63
CA THR A 48 0.88 13.32 -5.84
C THR A 48 0.10 12.81 -7.05
N GLN A 49 0.24 13.51 -8.17
CA GLN A 49 -0.36 13.15 -9.46
C GLN A 49 0.70 12.65 -10.46
N TYR A 50 1.94 12.47 -10.02
CA TYR A 50 3.01 11.95 -10.87
C TYR A 50 2.85 10.44 -11.06
N PRO A 51 2.49 9.95 -12.27
CA PRO A 51 2.14 8.56 -12.49
C PRO A 51 3.31 7.60 -12.21
N TYR A 52 4.54 8.03 -12.48
CA TYR A 52 5.74 7.26 -12.16
C TYR A 52 5.93 7.07 -10.65
N ALA A 53 5.68 8.11 -9.85
CA ALA A 53 5.79 8.02 -8.40
C ALA A 53 4.72 7.06 -7.84
N ILE A 54 3.48 7.18 -8.32
CA ILE A 54 2.37 6.29 -7.97
C ILE A 54 2.70 4.83 -8.33
N ALA A 55 3.22 4.58 -9.52
CA ALA A 55 3.58 3.24 -9.98
C ALA A 55 4.71 2.62 -9.14
N ILE A 56 5.75 3.41 -8.81
CA ILE A 56 6.85 2.94 -7.96
C ILE A 56 6.35 2.64 -6.54
N ILE A 57 5.58 3.55 -5.94
CA ILE A 57 5.04 3.41 -4.58
C ILE A 57 4.11 2.18 -4.50
N GLY A 58 3.13 2.08 -5.38
CA GLY A 58 2.21 0.94 -5.42
C GLY A 58 2.91 -0.38 -5.74
N GLY A 59 3.80 -0.38 -6.73
CA GLY A 59 4.53 -1.57 -7.16
C GLY A 59 5.44 -2.12 -6.06
N THR A 60 6.23 -1.25 -5.42
CA THR A 60 7.09 -1.64 -4.29
C THR A 60 6.26 -2.13 -3.12
N HIS A 61 5.16 -1.45 -2.78
CA HIS A 61 4.30 -1.87 -1.67
C HIS A 61 3.67 -3.25 -1.92
N PHE A 62 3.16 -3.50 -3.13
CA PHE A 62 2.64 -4.81 -3.53
C PHE A 62 3.71 -5.91 -3.40
N VAL A 63 4.93 -5.64 -3.86
CA VAL A 63 6.04 -6.61 -3.78
C VAL A 63 6.42 -6.89 -2.32
N ILE A 64 6.53 -5.85 -1.50
CA ILE A 64 6.85 -6.00 -0.08
C ILE A 64 5.79 -6.84 0.63
N ASP A 65 4.50 -6.57 0.39
CA ASP A 65 3.39 -7.29 1.00
C ASP A 65 3.25 -8.73 0.49
N ARG A 66 3.41 -8.95 -0.81
CA ARG A 66 3.22 -10.27 -1.43
C ARG A 66 4.28 -11.27 -0.99
N TRP A 67 5.52 -10.81 -0.82
CA TRP A 67 6.67 -11.66 -0.50
C TRP A 67 7.22 -11.45 0.90
N HIS A 68 6.60 -10.57 1.70
CA HIS A 68 6.99 -10.29 3.08
C HIS A 68 8.48 -9.93 3.20
N ILE A 69 8.92 -9.04 2.31
CA ILE A 69 10.34 -8.67 2.16
C ILE A 69 10.80 -7.74 3.29
N ALA A 70 9.90 -6.88 3.78
CA ALA A 70 10.13 -6.07 4.96
C ALA A 70 9.65 -6.85 6.19
N ARG A 71 10.47 -6.93 7.23
CA ARG A 71 10.21 -7.65 8.48
C ARG A 71 10.45 -6.75 9.67
#